data_AF-A0A093QDE5-F1
#
_entry.id   AF-A0A093QDE5-F1
#
_cell.length_a   1.000
_cell.length_b   1.000
_cell.length_c   1.000
_cell.angle_alpha   90.00
_cell.angle_beta   90.00
_cell.angle_gamma   90.00
#
_symmetry.space_group_name_H-M   'P 1'
#
loop_
_entity.id
_entity.type
_entity.pdbx_description
1 polymer ?
#
loop_
_entity_poly.entity_id
_entity_poly.type
_entity_poly.pdbx_seq_one_letter_code
_entity_poly.pdbx_strand_id
1 'polypeptide(L)'
;PPAQRLPPLTPAVFPPSPSSPAQIQVIPCKICGDKSSGIHYGVITCEGCKGFFRRSQQNNASYSCSRQRNCLIDRTNRNRCQHCRLQKCLALGMSR
;
A
#
# COMPACT_ATOMS: atom_id res chain seq x y z
N PRO A 1 -59.61 -4.02 37.04
CA PRO A 1 -58.23 -4.51 37.27
C PRO A 1 -57.53 -4.68 35.91
N PRO A 2 -56.27 -4.24 35.76
CA PRO A 2 -55.81 -3.58 34.54
C PRO A 2 -55.43 -4.55 33.42
N ALA A 3 -55.76 -4.15 32.20
CA ALA A 3 -55.30 -4.75 30.96
C ALA A 3 -53.76 -4.72 30.90
N GLN A 4 -53.16 -5.91 30.83
CA GLN A 4 -51.72 -6.07 30.72
C GLN A 4 -51.28 -5.70 29.30
N ARG A 5 -50.52 -4.60 29.20
CA ARG A 5 -49.99 -4.06 27.96
C ARG A 5 -48.69 -4.79 27.64
N LEU A 6 -48.65 -5.57 26.55
CA LEU A 6 -47.44 -6.21 26.03
C LEU A 6 -46.43 -5.13 25.57
N PRO A 7 -45.11 -5.31 25.79
CA PRO A 7 -44.10 -4.42 25.23
C PRO A 7 -43.97 -4.61 23.70
N PRO A 8 -43.62 -3.56 22.94
CA PRO A 8 -43.35 -3.69 21.51
C PRO A 8 -42.09 -4.54 21.28
N LEU A 9 -42.23 -5.55 20.43
CA LEU A 9 -41.13 -6.39 19.95
C LEU A 9 -40.11 -5.50 19.24
N THR A 10 -38.88 -5.51 19.76
CA THR A 10 -37.72 -4.81 19.19
C THR A 10 -37.52 -5.19 17.72
N PRO A 11 -37.07 -4.27 16.84
CA PRO A 11 -36.68 -4.62 15.49
C PRO A 11 -35.48 -5.58 15.54
N ALA A 12 -35.59 -6.70 14.82
CA ALA A 12 -34.53 -7.67 14.65
C ALA A 12 -33.28 -6.97 14.05
N VAL A 13 -32.19 -6.95 14.81
CA VAL A 13 -30.86 -6.61 14.28
C VAL A 13 -30.43 -7.79 13.41
N PHE A 14 -30.60 -7.65 12.09
CA PHE A 14 -30.01 -8.57 11.14
C PHE A 14 -28.49 -8.35 11.15
N PRO A 15 -27.65 -9.35 11.49
CA PRO A 15 -26.23 -9.26 11.23
C PRO A 15 -26.03 -9.17 9.71
N PRO A 16 -25.17 -8.28 9.18
CA PRO A 16 -24.85 -8.31 7.76
C PRO A 16 -24.17 -9.64 7.44
N SER A 17 -24.76 -10.38 6.51
CA SER A 17 -24.25 -11.62 5.94
C SER A 17 -22.79 -11.48 5.50
N PRO A 18 -21.91 -12.47 5.71
CA PRO A 18 -20.55 -12.43 5.18
C PRO A 18 -20.55 -12.84 3.70
N SER A 19 -21.13 -12.02 2.84
CA SER A 19 -20.85 -12.07 1.40
C SER A 19 -19.63 -11.21 1.11
N SER A 20 -18.48 -11.58 1.69
CA SER A 20 -17.21 -11.05 1.23
C SER A 20 -16.83 -11.86 -0.02
N PRO A 21 -16.83 -11.28 -1.25
CA PRO A 21 -16.12 -11.94 -2.33
C PRO A 21 -14.69 -12.12 -1.82
N ALA A 22 -14.11 -13.31 -2.02
CA ALA A 22 -12.76 -13.65 -1.60
C ALA A 22 -11.87 -12.40 -1.76
N GLN A 23 -11.53 -11.75 -0.65
CA GLN A 23 -10.74 -10.54 -0.66
C GLN A 23 -9.39 -10.98 -1.17
N ILE A 24 -9.16 -10.87 -2.48
CA ILE A 24 -7.82 -11.01 -3.05
C ILE A 24 -7.01 -9.98 -2.29
N GLN A 25 -6.23 -10.46 -1.32
CA GLN A 25 -5.42 -9.63 -0.43
C GLN A 25 -4.51 -8.82 -1.33
N VAL A 26 -4.84 -7.55 -1.55
CA VAL A 26 -4.06 -6.68 -2.43
C VAL A 26 -2.71 -6.49 -1.76
N ILE A 27 -1.69 -7.20 -2.25
CA ILE A 27 -0.37 -7.20 -1.63
C ILE A 27 0.21 -5.79 -1.76
N PRO A 28 0.51 -5.08 -0.66
CA PRO A 28 0.97 -3.69 -0.75
C PRO A 28 2.34 -3.60 -1.44
N CYS A 29 2.61 -2.43 -2.03
CA CYS A 29 3.90 -2.11 -2.64
C CYS A 29 5.04 -2.31 -1.63
N LYS A 30 5.98 -3.21 -1.93
CA LYS A 30 7.09 -3.53 -1.04
C LYS A 30 8.05 -2.35 -0.79
N ILE A 31 8.00 -1.32 -1.63
CA ILE A 31 8.86 -0.13 -1.51
C ILE A 31 8.28 0.90 -0.55
N CYS A 32 6.99 1.24 -0.69
CA CYS A 32 6.39 2.38 0.03
C CYS A 32 5.05 2.06 0.72
N GLY A 33 4.60 0.81 0.70
CA GLY A 33 3.36 0.36 1.35
C GLY A 33 2.07 0.78 0.65
N ASP A 34 2.13 1.55 -0.43
CA ASP A 34 0.94 1.99 -1.18
C ASP A 34 0.28 0.83 -1.95
N LYS A 35 -0.95 1.05 -2.45
CA LYS A 35 -1.68 0.04 -3.24
C LYS A 35 -0.83 -0.41 -4.44
N SER A 36 -0.56 -1.70 -4.53
CA SER A 36 0.19 -2.25 -5.66
C SER A 36 -0.66 -2.27 -6.93
N SER A 37 0.03 -2.21 -8.06
CA SER A 37 -0.54 -2.50 -9.38
C SER A 37 -0.19 -3.92 -9.84
N GLY A 38 0.86 -4.52 -9.25
CA GLY A 38 1.29 -5.89 -9.52
C GLY A 38 2.80 -6.01 -9.36
N ILE A 39 3.38 -7.01 -10.02
CA ILE A 39 4.83 -7.20 -10.11
C ILE A 39 5.38 -6.33 -11.23
N HIS A 40 6.38 -5.50 -10.91
CA HIS A 40 7.13 -4.72 -11.88
C HIS A 40 8.61 -4.85 -11.57
N TYR A 41 9.42 -5.14 -12.58
CA TYR A 41 10.87 -5.31 -12.41
C TYR A 41 11.20 -6.37 -11.33
N GLY A 42 10.43 -7.46 -11.27
CA GLY A 42 10.64 -8.55 -10.29
C GLY A 42 10.05 -8.34 -8.89
N VAL A 43 9.49 -7.16 -8.57
CA VAL A 43 8.97 -6.86 -7.21
C VAL A 43 7.54 -6.32 -7.26
N ILE A 44 6.71 -6.68 -6.27
CA ILE A 44 5.37 -6.14 -6.11
C ILE A 44 5.45 -4.65 -5.76
N THR A 45 5.00 -3.78 -6.68
CA THR A 45 5.11 -2.34 -6.54
C THR A 45 3.88 -1.59 -7.02
N CYS A 46 3.78 -0.31 -6.63
CA CYS A 46 2.78 0.63 -7.12
C CYS A 46 3.28 1.35 -8.38
N GLU A 47 2.36 1.96 -9.15
CA GLU A 47 2.69 2.73 -10.36
C GLU A 47 3.72 3.83 -10.10
N GLY A 48 3.68 4.46 -8.92
CA GLY A 48 4.62 5.51 -8.54
C GLY A 48 6.06 5.00 -8.39
N CYS A 49 6.28 3.81 -7.80
CA CYS A 49 7.61 3.23 -7.66
C CYS A 49 8.11 2.59 -8.95
N LYS A 50 7.22 1.99 -9.74
CA LYS A 50 7.50 1.53 -11.10
C LYS A 50 8.03 2.66 -11.98
N GLY A 51 7.28 3.77 -12.08
CA GLY A 51 7.68 4.91 -12.90
C GLY A 51 8.93 5.61 -12.41
N PHE A 52 9.12 5.69 -11.08
CA PHE A 52 10.34 6.20 -10.49
C PHE A 52 11.55 5.35 -10.91
N PHE A 53 11.49 4.03 -10.68
CA PHE A 53 12.59 3.12 -11.01
C PHE A 53 12.96 3.16 -12.50
N ARG A 54 11.94 3.17 -13.39
CA ARG A 54 12.15 3.29 -14.84
C ARG A 54 12.96 4.53 -15.21
N ARG A 55 12.58 5.71 -14.68
CA ARG A 55 13.30 6.97 -14.95
C ARG A 55 14.70 6.97 -14.36
N SER A 56 14.86 6.42 -13.15
CA SER A 56 16.17 6.34 -12.50
C SER A 56 17.15 5.46 -13.29
N GLN A 57 16.68 4.33 -13.84
CA GLN A 57 17.49 3.46 -14.69
C GLN A 57 17.80 4.11 -16.04
N GLN A 58 16.81 4.70 -16.71
CA GLN A 58 17.00 5.31 -18.03
C GLN A 58 17.97 6.49 -18.02
N ASN A 59 17.91 7.33 -16.97
CA ASN A 59 18.76 8.50 -16.85
C ASN A 59 20.08 8.23 -16.12
N ASN A 60 20.36 6.96 -15.75
CA ASN A 60 21.46 6.60 -14.87
C ASN A 60 21.56 7.54 -13.65
N ALA A 61 20.41 7.79 -13.01
CA ALA A 61 20.28 8.89 -12.07
C ALA A 61 21.10 8.65 -10.81
N SER A 62 22.09 9.50 -10.57
CA SER A 62 22.83 9.55 -9.30
C SER A 62 22.15 10.51 -8.34
N TYR A 63 21.44 9.96 -7.36
CA TYR A 63 20.78 10.74 -6.32
C TYR A 63 21.66 10.84 -5.08
N SER A 64 21.59 11.96 -4.36
CA SER A 64 22.25 12.12 -3.06
C SER A 64 21.24 12.13 -1.93
N CYS A 65 21.58 11.53 -0.79
CA CYS A 65 20.78 11.63 0.43
C CYS A 65 21.29 12.80 1.28
N SER A 66 20.40 13.71 1.67
CA SER A 66 20.73 14.82 2.58
C SER A 66 20.77 14.42 4.07
N ARG A 67 20.51 13.14 4.38
CA ARG A 67 20.51 12.58 5.73
C ARG A 67 21.53 11.43 5.79
N GLN A 68 21.26 10.42 6.61
CA GLN A 68 22.16 9.32 6.90
C GLN A 68 22.01 8.11 5.94
N ARG A 69 21.41 8.30 4.74
CA ARG A 69 21.14 7.24 3.74
C ARG A 69 20.21 6.10 4.21
N ASN A 70 19.40 6.34 5.24
CA ASN A 70 18.43 5.40 5.81
C ASN A 70 17.06 6.07 6.02
N CYS A 71 16.63 6.87 5.05
CA CYS A 71 15.30 7.50 5.09
C CYS A 71 14.19 6.44 4.99
N LEU A 72 13.20 6.51 5.88
CA LEU A 72 11.97 5.74 5.78
C LEU A 72 11.19 6.11 4.52
N ILE A 73 10.83 5.10 3.74
CA ILE A 73 10.09 5.23 2.49
C ILE A 73 8.67 4.68 2.68
N ASP A 74 7.72 5.59 2.80
CA ASP A 74 6.29 5.33 2.96
C ASP A 74 5.45 6.11 1.94
N ARG A 75 4.15 5.83 1.86
CA ARG A 75 3.21 6.46 0.91
C ARG A 75 3.31 7.99 0.89
N THR A 76 3.42 8.62 2.05
CA THR A 76 3.49 10.09 2.21
C THR A 76 4.90 10.65 2.00
N ASN A 77 5.95 9.91 2.36
CA ASN A 77 7.33 10.42 2.41
C ASN A 77 8.25 9.90 1.31
N ARG A 78 7.77 9.01 0.44
CA ARG A 78 8.55 8.40 -0.66
C ARG A 78 9.15 9.40 -1.65
N ASN A 79 8.70 10.65 -1.67
CA ASN A 79 9.28 11.70 -2.52
C ASN A 79 10.37 12.54 -1.83
N ARG A 80 10.54 12.43 -0.50
CA ARG A 80 11.51 13.22 0.26
C ARG A 80 12.96 12.83 0.00
N CYS A 81 13.24 11.57 -0.31
CA CYS A 81 14.61 11.12 -0.58
C CYS A 81 14.65 10.12 -1.74
N GLN A 82 15.08 10.60 -2.89
CA GLN A 82 15.19 9.80 -4.11
C GLN A 82 16.29 8.74 -4.00
N HIS A 83 17.43 9.08 -3.36
CA HIS A 83 18.52 8.12 -3.11
C HIS A 83 18.04 6.90 -2.32
N CYS A 84 17.46 7.10 -1.14
CA CYS A 84 16.99 5.98 -0.31
C CYS A 84 15.84 5.21 -0.97
N ARG A 85 14.99 5.88 -1.74
CA ARG A 85 13.93 5.21 -2.52
C ARG A 85 14.52 4.29 -3.58
N LEU A 86 15.50 4.78 -4.37
CA LEU A 86 16.15 3.98 -5.41
C LEU A 86 16.94 2.83 -4.80
N GLN A 87 17.70 3.10 -3.74
CA GLN A 87 18.46 2.09 -3.03
C GLN A 87 17.53 0.99 -2.50
N LYS A 88 16.38 1.34 -1.92
CA LYS A 88 15.38 0.36 -1.47
C LYS A 88 14.80 -0.47 -2.62
N CYS A 89 14.58 0.12 -3.79
CA CYS A 89 14.17 -0.63 -4.98
C CYS A 89 15.22 -1.69 -5.35
N LEU A 90 16.49 -1.30 -5.44
CA LEU A 90 17.59 -2.20 -5.79
C LEU A 90 17.79 -3.28 -4.72
N ALA A 91 17.74 -2.93 -3.44
CA ALA A 91 17.91 -3.86 -2.32
C ALA A 91 16.82 -4.93 -2.28
N LEU A 92 15.60 -4.63 -2.73
CA LEU A 92 14.50 -5.58 -2.83
C LEU A 92 14.50 -6.38 -4.13
N GLY A 93 15.51 -6.20 -4.98
CA GLY A 93 15.68 -6.97 -6.21
C GLY A 93 14.99 -6.38 -7.43
N MET A 94 14.68 -5.08 -7.45
CA MET A 94 14.23 -4.46 -8.69
C MET A 94 15.38 -4.41 -9.71
N SER A 95 15.24 -5.16 -10.80
CA SER A 95 16.22 -5.25 -11.89
C SER A 95 15.55 -5.10 -13.25
N ARG A 96 16.34 -4.75 -14.28
CA ARG A 96 15.83 -4.58 -15.64
C ARG A 96 15.44 -5.91 -16.29
#